data_AF-A0A7X7TU20-F1
#
_entry.id   AF-A0A7X7TU20-F1
#
_cell.length_a   1.000
_cell.length_b   1.000
_cell.length_c   1.000
_cell.angle_alpha   90.00
_cell.angle_beta   90.00
_cell.angle_gamma   90.00
#
_symmetry.space_group_name_H-M   'P 1'
#
loop_
_entity.id
_entity.type
_entity.pdbx_description
1 polymer ?
#
loop_
_entity_poly.entity_id
_entity_poly.type
_entity_poly.pdbx_seq_one_letter_code
_entity_poly.pdbx_strand_id
1 'polypeptide(L)'
;LLISLVYVALVFVEPNLSTALLMLAIAVITLYYGGAKLIYFLISLVAGVVGLVLASTFGLLHTYQLGRLRYFFGGSIAPQVDIALKTMKNSGITGSGVGSGWLKVYVPEAESDFVLAVIGEDWGFFGIIFVLLAYLFLTYSLMRVARYIEDTALKVFTWSYASVILLHMTINLGVFAGFLPVTGVPLPFVSTGGSSMMGLLTGFGIILSGLLNKKGDTAKNYEKNSEATRKEDDMDGK
;
A
#
# COMPACT_ATOMS: atom_id res chain seq x y z
N LEU A 1 -13.74 10.44 7.65
CA LEU A 1 -14.14 10.96 6.33
C LEU A 1 -13.91 12.47 6.23
N LEU A 2 -14.51 13.31 7.09
CA LEU A 2 -14.27 14.76 7.05
C LEU A 2 -12.78 15.11 7.25
N ILE A 3 -12.14 14.52 8.26
CA ILE A 3 -10.70 14.72 8.52
C ILE A 3 -9.85 14.27 7.31
N SER A 4 -10.15 13.11 6.72
CA SER A 4 -9.41 12.62 5.56
C SER A 4 -9.61 13.51 4.32
N LEU A 5 -10.80 14.09 4.12
CA LEU A 5 -11.05 15.03 3.02
C LEU A 5 -10.22 16.31 3.14
N VAL A 6 -9.99 16.79 4.36
CA VAL A 6 -9.10 17.95 4.59
C VAL A 6 -7.68 17.61 4.12
N TYR A 7 -7.12 16.47 4.52
CA TYR A 7 -5.80 16.05 4.06
C TYR A 7 -5.72 15.84 2.55
N VAL A 8 -6.74 15.22 1.94
CA VAL A 8 -6.82 15.06 0.48
C VAL A 8 -6.82 16.41 -0.22
N ALA A 9 -7.56 17.40 0.30
CA ALA A 9 -7.59 18.75 -0.27
C ALA A 9 -6.22 19.45 -0.16
N LEU A 10 -5.52 19.30 0.97
CA LEU A 10 -4.16 19.82 1.14
C LEU A 10 -3.17 19.20 0.14
N VAL A 11 -3.18 17.88 -0.02
CA VAL A 11 -2.30 17.18 -0.97
C VAL A 11 -2.62 17.54 -2.43
N PHE A 12 -3.89 17.83 -2.70
CA PHE A 12 -4.30 18.32 -4.01
C PHE A 12 -3.74 19.72 -4.32
N VAL A 13 -3.53 20.56 -3.30
CA VAL A 13 -2.84 21.86 -3.43
C VAL A 13 -1.34 21.70 -3.67
N GLU A 14 -0.73 20.59 -3.26
CA GLU A 14 0.67 20.21 -3.56
C GLU A 14 0.85 19.55 -4.94
N PRO A 15 0.03 19.96 -5.92
CA PRO A 15 -0.39 19.21 -7.10
C PRO A 15 0.04 17.73 -7.15
N ASN A 16 -0.35 16.89 -6.18
CA ASN A 16 -0.06 15.45 -6.22
C ASN A 16 -1.35 14.61 -6.30
N LEU A 17 -1.80 14.39 -7.53
CA LEU A 17 -3.06 13.70 -7.81
C LEU A 17 -3.04 12.24 -7.33
N SER A 18 -1.94 11.54 -7.53
CA SER A 18 -1.87 10.10 -7.25
C SER A 18 -1.88 9.81 -5.75
N THR A 19 -1.16 10.59 -4.94
CA THR A 19 -1.22 10.46 -3.48
C THR A 19 -2.58 10.89 -2.94
N ALA A 20 -3.21 11.93 -3.50
CA ALA A 20 -4.57 12.33 -3.12
C ALA A 20 -5.59 11.21 -3.33
N LEU A 21 -5.56 10.55 -4.50
CA LEU A 21 -6.44 9.41 -4.82
C LEU A 21 -6.16 8.21 -3.92
N LEU A 22 -4.89 7.92 -3.62
CA LEU A 22 -4.53 6.88 -2.67
C LEU A 22 -5.03 7.16 -1.27
N MET A 23 -4.85 8.37 -0.75
CA MET A 23 -5.35 8.75 0.57
C MET A 23 -6.87 8.60 0.67
N LEU A 24 -7.59 8.95 -0.40
CA LEU A 24 -9.03 8.73 -0.49
C LEU A 24 -9.36 7.23 -0.44
N ALA A 25 -8.66 6.40 -1.21
CA ALA A 25 -8.84 4.95 -1.20
C ALA A 25 -8.55 4.33 0.18
N ILE A 26 -7.48 4.77 0.85
CA ILE A 26 -7.10 4.32 2.20
C ILE A 26 -8.18 4.73 3.22
N ALA A 27 -8.71 5.95 3.12
CA ALA A 27 -9.78 6.42 3.99
C ALA A 27 -11.05 5.58 3.82
N VAL A 28 -11.41 5.25 2.57
CA VAL A 28 -12.52 4.35 2.25
C VAL A 28 -12.31 2.95 2.83
N ILE A 29 -11.14 2.35 2.61
CA ILE A 29 -10.79 1.01 3.10
C ILE A 29 -10.92 0.96 4.62
N THR A 30 -10.42 1.99 5.30
CA THR A 30 -10.50 2.10 6.76
C THR A 30 -11.93 2.25 7.26
N LEU A 31 -12.74 3.06 6.57
CA LEU A 31 -14.16 3.18 6.91
C LEU A 31 -14.93 1.88 6.70
N TYR A 32 -14.62 1.15 5.63
CA TYR A 32 -15.23 -0.14 5.35
C TYR A 32 -14.94 -1.15 6.48
N TYR A 33 -13.69 -1.26 6.92
CA TYR A 33 -13.33 -2.11 8.06
C TYR A 33 -13.89 -1.61 9.40
N GLY A 34 -14.07 -0.30 9.54
CA GLY A 34 -14.75 0.32 10.68
C GLY A 34 -16.27 0.11 10.72
N GLY A 35 -16.87 -0.59 9.74
CA GLY A 35 -18.31 -0.86 9.69
C GLY A 35 -19.15 0.29 9.11
N ALA A 36 -18.53 1.23 8.40
CA ALA A 36 -19.27 2.32 7.77
C ALA A 36 -20.17 1.81 6.63
N LYS A 37 -21.32 2.48 6.45
CA LYS A 37 -22.27 2.17 5.38
C LYS A 37 -21.62 2.36 4.01
N LEU A 38 -21.92 1.46 3.06
CA LEU A 38 -21.43 1.50 1.66
C LEU A 38 -21.72 2.85 0.96
N ILE A 39 -22.72 3.60 1.42
CA ILE A 39 -23.03 4.94 0.88
C ILE A 39 -21.84 5.91 0.98
N TYR A 40 -21.02 5.81 2.03
CA TYR A 40 -19.82 6.65 2.16
C TYR A 40 -18.75 6.32 1.12
N PHE A 41 -18.69 5.07 0.67
CA PHE A 41 -17.84 4.67 -0.45
C PHE A 41 -18.32 5.31 -1.75
N LEU A 42 -19.63 5.26 -2.03
CA LEU A 42 -20.22 5.88 -3.22
C LEU A 42 -20.01 7.40 -3.23
N ILE A 43 -20.23 8.06 -2.09
CA ILE A 43 -19.99 9.51 -1.95
C ILE A 43 -18.52 9.85 -2.23
N SER A 44 -17.59 9.06 -1.68
CA SER A 44 -16.15 9.28 -1.88
C SER A 44 -15.75 9.06 -3.35
N LEU A 45 -16.30 8.04 -4.01
CA LEU A 45 -16.07 7.76 -5.43
C LEU A 45 -16.55 8.92 -6.31
N VAL A 46 -17.79 9.38 -6.09
CA VAL A 46 -18.37 10.51 -6.82
C VAL A 46 -17.56 11.78 -6.57
N ALA A 47 -17.18 12.05 -5.32
CA ALA A 47 -16.35 13.20 -4.98
C ALA A 47 -14.98 13.15 -5.67
N GLY A 48 -14.35 11.97 -5.76
CA GLY A 48 -13.09 11.79 -6.47
C GLY A 48 -13.20 12.05 -7.97
N VAL A 49 -14.24 11.53 -8.62
CA VAL A 49 -14.49 11.75 -10.06
C VAL A 49 -14.80 13.21 -10.34
N VAL A 50 -15.70 13.82 -9.56
CA VAL A 50 -16.03 15.25 -9.69
C VAL A 50 -14.80 16.11 -9.47
N GLY A 51 -14.00 15.81 -8.44
CA GLY A 51 -12.74 16.49 -8.16
C GLY A 51 -11.78 16.44 -9.35
N LEU A 52 -11.61 15.27 -9.98
CA LEU A 52 -10.76 15.10 -11.16
C LEU A 52 -11.28 15.90 -12.38
N VAL A 53 -12.58 15.90 -12.62
CA VAL A 53 -13.20 16.64 -13.74
C VAL A 53 -13.06 18.14 -13.54
N LEU A 54 -13.37 18.64 -12.34
CA LEU A 54 -13.20 20.06 -11.99
C LEU A 54 -11.72 20.48 -12.11
N ALA A 55 -10.80 19.68 -11.56
CA ALA A 55 -9.37 19.89 -11.68
C ALA A 55 -8.90 20.04 -13.14
N SER A 56 -9.39 19.16 -14.01
CA SER A 56 -9.08 19.20 -15.45
C SER A 56 -9.72 20.39 -16.16
N THR A 57 -10.91 20.81 -15.74
CA THR A 57 -11.67 21.86 -16.42
C THR A 57 -11.16 23.25 -16.04
N PHE A 58 -10.77 23.45 -14.78
CA PHE A 58 -10.24 24.70 -14.26
C PHE A 58 -8.72 24.87 -14.47
N GLY A 59 -8.07 23.94 -15.19
CA GLY A 59 -6.63 24.01 -15.45
C GLY A 59 -5.77 23.90 -14.19
N LEU A 60 -6.31 23.32 -13.11
CA LEU A 60 -5.60 23.08 -11.86
C LEU A 60 -4.63 21.90 -11.96
N LEU A 61 -4.78 21.07 -13.01
CA LEU A 61 -3.86 19.99 -13.32
C LEU A 61 -2.65 20.51 -14.09
N HIS A 62 -1.46 20.15 -13.62
CA HIS A 62 -0.22 20.46 -14.33
C HIS A 62 -0.13 19.71 -15.67
N THR A 63 0.68 20.24 -16.58
CA THR A 63 0.92 19.68 -17.92
C THR A 63 1.31 18.20 -17.90
N TYR A 64 2.09 17.76 -16.90
CA TYR A 64 2.49 16.36 -16.75
C TYR A 64 1.31 15.45 -16.33
N GLN A 65 0.40 15.94 -15.49
CA GLN A 65 -0.78 15.19 -15.02
C GLN A 65 -1.78 15.02 -16.16
N LEU A 66 -2.01 16.10 -16.91
CA LEU A 66 -2.80 16.07 -18.13
C LEU A 66 -2.18 15.14 -19.18
N GLY A 67 -0.85 15.17 -19.31
CA GLY A 67 -0.12 14.27 -20.19
C GLY A 67 -0.40 12.80 -19.85
N ARG A 68 -0.22 12.40 -18.59
CA ARG A 68 -0.51 11.03 -18.12
C ARG A 68 -1.96 10.60 -18.40
N LEU A 69 -2.91 11.50 -18.14
CA LEU A 69 -4.33 11.25 -18.35
C LEU A 69 -4.68 11.13 -19.86
N ARG A 70 -4.07 11.98 -20.69
CA ARG A 70 -4.23 11.95 -22.15
C ARG A 70 -3.64 10.70 -22.77
N TYR A 71 -2.46 10.25 -22.33
CA TYR A 71 -1.90 8.97 -22.78
C TYR A 71 -2.84 7.81 -22.42
N PHE A 72 -3.32 7.80 -21.16
CA PHE A 72 -4.21 6.75 -20.67
C PHE A 72 -5.54 6.67 -21.45
N PHE A 73 -6.25 7.79 -21.62
CA PHE A 73 -7.54 7.79 -22.35
C PHE A 73 -7.40 7.85 -23.87
N GLY A 74 -6.28 8.34 -24.38
CA GLY A 74 -6.01 8.47 -25.82
C GLY A 74 -5.46 7.20 -26.47
N GLY A 75 -5.36 6.08 -25.72
CA GLY A 75 -4.91 4.79 -26.23
C GLY A 75 -3.42 4.73 -26.62
N SER A 76 -2.62 5.74 -26.23
CA SER A 76 -1.20 5.82 -26.54
C SER A 76 -0.37 5.48 -25.29
N ILE A 77 0.64 4.62 -25.44
CA ILE A 77 1.48 4.20 -24.32
C ILE A 77 2.43 5.34 -23.94
N ALA A 78 2.50 5.68 -22.66
CA ALA A 78 3.44 6.67 -22.17
C ALA A 78 4.89 6.22 -22.48
N PRO A 79 5.81 7.10 -22.92
CA PRO A 79 7.16 6.72 -23.31
C PRO A 79 7.92 5.91 -22.26
N GLN A 80 7.76 6.26 -20.98
CA GLN A 80 8.39 5.55 -19.84
C GLN A 80 7.88 4.10 -19.71
N VAL A 81 6.57 3.90 -19.90
CA VAL A 81 5.94 2.58 -19.86
C VAL A 81 6.35 1.76 -21.09
N ASP A 82 6.44 2.38 -22.27
CA ASP A 82 6.90 1.73 -23.49
C ASP A 82 8.35 1.24 -23.38
N ILE A 83 9.23 2.06 -22.79
CA ILE A 83 10.62 1.68 -22.50
C ILE A 83 10.64 0.49 -21.52
N ALA A 84 9.90 0.55 -20.41
CA ALA A 84 9.84 -0.55 -19.44
C ALA A 84 9.34 -1.86 -20.08
N LEU A 85 8.30 -1.80 -20.91
CA LEU A 85 7.75 -2.97 -21.63
C LEU A 85 8.73 -3.52 -22.66
N LYS A 86 9.46 -2.67 -23.38
CA LYS A 86 10.50 -3.08 -24.34
C LYS A 86 11.68 -3.73 -23.65
N THR A 87 12.16 -3.14 -22.54
CA THR A 87 13.22 -3.71 -21.72
C THR A 87 12.83 -5.11 -21.27
N MET A 88 11.65 -5.26 -20.67
CA MET A 88 11.08 -6.55 -20.28
C MET A 88 11.06 -7.60 -21.40
N LYS A 89 10.62 -7.21 -22.60
CA LYS A 89 10.62 -8.12 -23.77
C LYS A 89 12.04 -8.60 -24.12
N ASN A 90 13.04 -7.75 -23.92
CA ASN A 90 14.43 -8.05 -24.24
C ASN A 90 15.13 -8.87 -23.14
N SER A 91 14.74 -8.72 -21.87
CA SER A 91 15.38 -9.40 -20.73
C SER A 91 15.07 -10.91 -20.61
N GLY A 92 14.04 -11.41 -21.31
CA GLY A 92 13.67 -12.82 -21.29
C GLY A 92 13.16 -13.32 -19.93
N ILE A 93 13.07 -14.65 -19.78
CA ILE A 93 12.46 -15.29 -18.59
C ILE A 93 13.36 -15.20 -17.35
N THR A 94 14.68 -15.22 -17.54
CA THR A 94 15.69 -15.22 -16.47
C THR A 94 16.25 -13.84 -16.15
N GLY A 95 15.90 -12.82 -16.93
CA GLY A 95 16.46 -11.48 -16.80
C GLY A 95 17.84 -11.34 -17.44
N SER A 96 18.31 -10.10 -17.45
CA SER A 96 19.61 -9.67 -18.00
C SER A 96 20.76 -9.82 -17.00
N GLY A 97 20.47 -10.16 -15.74
CA GLY A 97 21.43 -10.24 -14.63
C GLY A 97 21.45 -8.97 -13.77
N VAL A 98 21.71 -9.13 -12.47
CA VAL A 98 21.66 -8.03 -11.50
C VAL A 98 22.68 -6.94 -11.83
N GLY A 99 22.21 -5.71 -11.99
CA GLY A 99 23.07 -4.53 -12.17
C GLY A 99 23.59 -4.34 -13.61
N SER A 100 23.20 -5.19 -14.54
CA SER A 100 23.38 -4.95 -15.99
C SER A 100 22.22 -4.16 -16.59
N GLY A 101 21.19 -3.87 -15.78
CA GLY A 101 19.98 -3.19 -16.21
C GLY A 101 20.20 -1.73 -16.61
N TRP A 102 19.76 -1.39 -17.81
CA TRP A 102 19.90 -0.08 -18.44
C TRP A 102 18.66 0.78 -18.18
N LEU A 103 17.53 0.19 -17.74
CA LEU A 103 16.31 0.94 -17.42
C LEU A 103 16.56 2.03 -16.36
N LYS A 104 17.43 1.74 -15.37
CA LYS A 104 17.85 2.69 -14.34
C LYS A 104 18.52 3.96 -14.89
N VAL A 105 19.16 3.85 -16.06
CA VAL A 105 19.88 4.94 -16.72
C VAL A 105 18.95 5.76 -17.61
N TYR A 106 18.00 5.12 -18.28
CA TYR A 106 17.13 5.76 -19.28
C TYR A 106 15.79 6.25 -18.74
N VAL A 107 15.34 5.76 -17.59
CA VAL A 107 14.10 6.20 -16.95
C VAL A 107 14.46 6.90 -15.61
N PRO A 108 14.33 8.24 -15.55
CA PRO A 108 14.46 8.96 -14.28
C PRO A 108 13.50 8.38 -13.25
N GLU A 109 13.97 8.22 -12.01
CA GLU A 109 13.16 7.66 -10.91
C GLU A 109 12.68 6.22 -11.13
N ALA A 110 13.37 5.44 -11.98
CA ALA A 110 13.03 4.04 -12.21
C ALA A 110 13.11 3.18 -10.94
N GLU A 111 14.03 3.50 -10.03
CA GLU A 111 14.20 2.76 -8.78
C GLU A 111 13.07 3.01 -7.78
N SER A 112 12.36 4.13 -7.90
CA SER A 112 11.26 4.49 -7.02
C SER A 112 9.90 4.11 -7.62
N ASP A 113 9.66 4.50 -8.87
CA ASP A 113 8.36 4.43 -9.56
C ASP A 113 8.19 3.23 -10.50
N PHE A 114 9.30 2.59 -10.90
CA PHE A 114 9.33 1.45 -11.83
C PHE A 114 10.12 0.27 -11.26
N VAL A 115 10.17 0.13 -9.93
CA VAL A 115 10.99 -0.89 -9.27
C VAL A 115 10.61 -2.31 -9.70
N LEU A 116 9.33 -2.59 -10.01
CA LEU A 116 8.92 -3.88 -10.58
C LEU A 116 9.50 -4.12 -11.98
N ALA A 117 9.65 -3.08 -12.79
CA ALA A 117 10.28 -3.18 -14.11
C ALA A 117 11.79 -3.41 -13.99
N VAL A 118 12.45 -2.76 -13.03
CA VAL A 118 13.86 -3.01 -12.70
C VAL A 118 14.06 -4.46 -12.24
N ILE A 119 13.22 -4.96 -11.34
CA ILE A 119 13.30 -6.36 -10.88
C ILE A 119 13.02 -7.32 -12.04
N GLY A 120 12.06 -7.00 -12.90
CA GLY A 120 11.78 -7.77 -14.11
C GLY A 120 12.93 -7.76 -15.11
N GLU A 121 13.68 -6.67 -15.20
CA GLU A 121 14.88 -6.61 -16.04
C GLU A 121 16.01 -7.47 -15.48
N ASP A 122 16.28 -7.38 -14.18
CA ASP A 122 17.40 -8.07 -13.53
C ASP A 122 17.14 -9.59 -13.37
N TRP A 123 15.94 -9.97 -12.95
CA TRP A 123 15.56 -11.35 -12.57
C TRP A 123 14.52 -11.99 -13.50
N GLY A 124 14.03 -11.25 -14.49
CA GLY A 124 13.05 -11.75 -15.44
C GLY A 124 11.68 -12.03 -14.80
N PHE A 125 10.97 -12.98 -15.41
CA PHE A 125 9.64 -13.39 -14.99
C PHE A 125 9.61 -13.98 -13.57
N PHE A 126 10.65 -14.71 -13.17
CA PHE A 126 10.74 -15.31 -11.84
C PHE A 126 10.85 -14.26 -10.74
N GLY A 127 11.61 -13.18 -10.97
CA GLY A 127 11.71 -12.07 -10.01
C GLY A 127 10.36 -11.42 -9.74
N ILE A 128 9.59 -11.16 -10.80
CA ILE A 128 8.26 -10.56 -10.66
C ILE A 128 7.34 -11.49 -9.87
N ILE A 129 7.25 -12.78 -10.23
CA ILE A 129 6.41 -13.74 -9.50
C ILE A 129 6.81 -13.82 -8.03
N PHE A 130 8.12 -13.89 -7.74
CA PHE A 130 8.62 -13.96 -6.39
C PHE A 130 8.15 -12.75 -5.56
N VAL A 131 8.28 -11.54 -6.10
CA VAL A 131 7.81 -10.32 -5.45
C VAL A 131 6.30 -10.34 -5.24
N LEU A 132 5.52 -10.71 -6.26
CA LEU A 132 4.06 -10.80 -6.16
C LEU A 132 3.63 -11.77 -5.05
N LEU A 133 4.23 -12.96 -5.00
CA LEU A 133 3.94 -13.95 -3.97
C LEU A 133 4.35 -13.47 -2.57
N ALA A 134 5.47 -12.76 -2.44
CA ALA A 134 5.90 -12.18 -1.17
C ALA A 134 4.88 -11.15 -0.64
N TYR A 135 4.37 -10.25 -1.48
CA TYR A 135 3.33 -9.30 -1.08
C TYR A 135 2.00 -9.96 -0.73
N LEU A 136 1.58 -10.97 -1.50
CA LEU A 136 0.37 -11.74 -1.21
C LEU A 136 0.51 -12.48 0.13
N PHE A 137 1.65 -13.12 0.37
CA PHE A 137 1.94 -13.80 1.63
C PHE A 137 1.96 -12.83 2.82
N LEU A 138 2.62 -11.67 2.67
CA LEU A 138 2.68 -10.64 3.70
C LEU A 138 1.29 -10.10 4.04
N THR A 139 0.53 -9.73 3.02
CA THR A 139 -0.84 -9.20 3.16
C THR A 139 -1.75 -10.23 3.81
N TYR A 140 -1.72 -11.48 3.33
CA TYR A 140 -2.48 -12.57 3.89
C TYR A 140 -2.15 -12.81 5.37
N SER A 141 -0.86 -12.78 5.72
CA SER A 141 -0.39 -12.95 7.09
C SER A 141 -0.91 -11.84 8.00
N LEU A 142 -0.82 -10.58 7.57
CA LEU A 142 -1.35 -9.44 8.33
C LEU A 142 -2.87 -9.52 8.50
N MET A 143 -3.61 -9.84 7.43
CA MET A 143 -5.07 -10.02 7.50
C MET A 143 -5.47 -11.17 8.43
N ARG A 144 -4.69 -12.25 8.43
CA ARG A 144 -4.90 -13.39 9.34
C ARG A 144 -4.66 -12.99 10.79
N VAL A 145 -3.56 -12.27 11.07
CA VAL A 145 -3.19 -11.82 12.42
C VAL A 145 -4.22 -10.86 12.99
N ALA A 146 -4.75 -9.93 12.18
CA ALA A 146 -5.79 -8.99 12.59
C ALA A 146 -7.05 -9.65 13.19
N ARG A 147 -7.38 -10.88 12.78
CA ARG A 147 -8.51 -11.65 13.34
C ARG A 147 -8.35 -12.00 14.82
N TYR A 148 -7.12 -12.06 15.31
CA TYR A 148 -6.80 -12.40 16.71
C TYR A 148 -6.66 -11.16 17.61
N ILE A 149 -6.74 -9.96 17.04
CA ILE A 149 -6.67 -8.71 17.77
C ILE A 149 -8.05 -8.45 18.41
N GLU A 150 -8.08 -8.09 19.69
CA GLU A 150 -9.33 -7.77 20.39
C GLU A 150 -9.67 -6.28 20.26
N ASP A 151 -8.65 -5.42 20.39
CA ASP A 151 -8.77 -3.98 20.19
C ASP A 151 -9.28 -3.67 18.78
N THR A 152 -10.48 -3.10 18.71
CA THR A 152 -11.15 -2.74 17.46
C THR A 152 -10.35 -1.73 16.63
N ALA A 153 -9.73 -0.73 17.27
CA ALA A 153 -8.95 0.27 16.56
C ALA A 153 -7.70 -0.34 15.95
N LEU A 154 -6.97 -1.16 16.71
CA LEU A 154 -5.79 -1.86 16.21
C LEU A 154 -6.13 -2.90 15.13
N LYS A 155 -7.28 -3.58 15.26
CA LYS A 155 -7.79 -4.53 14.26
C LYS A 155 -8.10 -3.84 12.94
N VAL A 156 -8.86 -2.75 12.99
CA VAL A 156 -9.20 -1.93 11.81
C VAL A 156 -7.93 -1.38 11.19
N PHE A 157 -7.00 -0.85 12.00
CA PHE A 157 -5.70 -0.38 11.53
C PHE A 157 -4.92 -1.48 10.80
N THR A 158 -4.84 -2.69 11.37
CA THR A 158 -4.08 -3.81 10.79
C THR A 158 -4.70 -4.27 9.46
N TRP A 159 -6.03 -4.38 9.38
CA TRP A 159 -6.72 -4.70 8.13
C TRP A 159 -6.54 -3.63 7.06
N SER A 160 -6.69 -2.35 7.42
CA SER A 160 -6.41 -1.24 6.51
C SER A 160 -4.98 -1.26 6.01
N TYR A 161 -4.01 -1.41 6.91
CA TYR A 161 -2.59 -1.43 6.61
C TYR A 161 -2.23 -2.56 5.63
N ALA A 162 -2.77 -3.76 5.84
CA ALA A 162 -2.61 -4.87 4.90
C ALA A 162 -3.19 -4.54 3.51
N SER A 163 -4.39 -3.95 3.48
CA SER A 163 -5.06 -3.55 2.22
C SER A 163 -4.33 -2.42 1.51
N VAL A 164 -3.68 -1.49 2.22
CA VAL A 164 -2.83 -0.44 1.62
C VAL A 164 -1.63 -1.08 0.92
N ILE A 165 -0.95 -2.03 1.55
CA ILE A 165 0.18 -2.74 0.94
C ILE A 165 -0.25 -3.41 -0.37
N LEU A 166 -1.38 -4.11 -0.35
CA LEU A 166 -1.93 -4.76 -1.54
C LEU A 166 -2.34 -3.77 -2.63
N LEU A 167 -2.92 -2.63 -2.24
CA LEU A 167 -3.31 -1.57 -3.17
C LEU A 167 -2.08 -0.97 -3.89
N HIS A 168 -1.03 -0.64 -3.14
CA HIS A 168 0.22 -0.14 -3.73
C HIS A 168 0.83 -1.15 -4.71
N MET A 169 0.85 -2.43 -4.34
CA MET A 169 1.37 -3.50 -5.19
C MET A 169 0.51 -3.69 -6.45
N THR A 170 -0.81 -3.63 -6.35
CA THR A 170 -1.72 -3.74 -7.50
C THR A 170 -1.57 -2.56 -8.45
N ILE A 171 -1.42 -1.33 -7.92
CA ILE A 171 -1.18 -0.14 -8.73
C ILE A 171 0.15 -0.24 -9.47
N ASN A 172 1.23 -0.60 -8.76
CA ASN A 172 2.55 -0.76 -9.35
C ASN A 172 2.54 -1.84 -10.43
N LEU A 173 1.86 -2.98 -10.20
CA LEU A 173 1.69 -4.03 -11.21
C LEU A 173 0.89 -3.53 -12.42
N GLY A 174 -0.16 -2.73 -12.20
CA GLY A 174 -0.95 -2.13 -13.27
C GLY A 174 -0.14 -1.15 -14.11
N VAL A 175 0.71 -0.33 -13.49
CA VAL A 175 1.64 0.58 -14.20
C VAL A 175 2.66 -0.23 -14.99
N PHE A 176 3.24 -1.25 -14.37
CA PHE A 176 4.19 -2.16 -15.01
C PHE A 176 3.60 -2.89 -16.23
N ALA A 177 2.35 -3.35 -16.14
CA ALA A 177 1.64 -4.01 -17.24
C ALA A 177 1.11 -3.03 -18.30
N GLY A 178 1.20 -1.71 -18.06
CA GLY A 178 0.64 -0.67 -18.93
C GLY A 178 -0.88 -0.48 -18.82
N PHE A 179 -1.54 -1.10 -17.83
CA PHE A 179 -2.97 -0.93 -17.56
C PHE A 179 -3.31 0.33 -16.76
N LEU A 180 -2.34 0.94 -16.09
CA LEU A 180 -2.53 2.16 -15.31
C LEU A 180 -1.50 3.22 -15.72
N PRO A 181 -1.84 4.53 -15.64
CA PRO A 181 -0.87 5.59 -15.86
C PRO A 181 0.17 5.60 -14.74
N VAL A 182 1.38 6.06 -15.03
CA VAL A 182 2.46 6.22 -14.03
C VAL A 182 1.94 7.07 -12.87
N THR A 183 1.98 6.53 -11.65
CA THR A 183 1.38 7.16 -10.47
C THR A 183 2.39 7.82 -9.54
N GLY A 184 3.68 7.54 -9.65
CA GLY A 184 4.67 8.11 -8.71
C GLY A 184 4.56 7.54 -7.29
N VAL A 185 4.00 6.32 -7.17
CA VAL A 185 3.67 5.70 -5.89
C VAL A 185 4.68 4.60 -5.60
N PRO A 186 5.50 4.76 -4.55
CA PRO A 186 6.54 3.78 -4.25
C PRO A 186 5.95 2.45 -3.81
N LEU A 187 6.61 1.37 -4.22
CA LEU A 187 6.30 0.01 -3.79
C LEU A 187 6.76 -0.20 -2.32
N PRO A 188 5.86 -0.56 -1.38
CA PRO A 188 6.17 -0.64 0.05
C PRO A 188 7.33 -1.59 0.37
N PHE A 189 8.32 -1.18 1.16
CA PHE A 189 9.50 -1.98 1.57
C PHE A 189 10.55 -2.32 0.50
N VAL A 190 10.30 -2.03 -0.77
CA VAL A 190 11.24 -2.37 -1.87
C VAL A 190 11.75 -1.13 -2.59
N SER A 191 10.93 -0.09 -2.72
CA SER A 191 11.29 1.18 -3.35
C SER A 191 12.25 2.01 -2.49
N THR A 192 13.13 2.81 -3.12
CA THR A 192 14.22 3.59 -2.47
C THR A 192 13.76 4.81 -1.65
N GLY A 193 12.47 4.92 -1.33
CA GLY A 193 11.91 6.04 -0.55
C GLY A 193 12.13 5.89 0.96
N GLY A 194 13.21 6.47 1.51
CA GLY A 194 13.56 6.39 2.93
C GLY A 194 12.43 6.80 3.89
N SER A 195 11.79 7.95 3.67
CA SER A 195 10.68 8.42 4.51
C SER A 195 9.45 7.51 4.45
N SER A 196 9.12 6.99 3.26
CA SER A 196 8.02 6.04 3.07
C SER A 196 8.31 4.73 3.80
N MET A 197 9.55 4.23 3.71
CA MET A 197 9.97 3.02 4.42
C MET A 197 9.88 3.19 5.94
N MET A 198 10.32 4.33 6.48
CA MET A 198 10.17 4.62 7.92
C MET A 198 8.71 4.66 8.36
N GLY A 199 7.82 5.27 7.57
CA GLY A 199 6.38 5.29 7.86
C GLY A 199 5.78 3.88 7.86
N LEU A 200 6.13 3.06 6.87
CA LEU A 200 5.68 1.67 6.79
C LEU A 200 6.18 0.84 7.97
N LEU A 201 7.47 0.93 8.31
CA LEU A 201 8.06 0.22 9.45
C LEU A 201 7.45 0.65 10.78
N THR A 202 7.12 1.94 10.94
CA THR A 202 6.42 2.45 12.12
C THR A 202 5.03 1.81 12.23
N GLY A 203 4.26 1.78 11.15
CA GLY A 203 2.96 1.11 11.11
C GLY A 203 3.05 -0.38 11.47
N PHE A 204 4.08 -1.06 10.94
CA PHE A 204 4.35 -2.45 11.27
C PHE A 204 4.71 -2.64 12.76
N GLY A 205 5.51 -1.71 13.31
CA GLY A 205 5.88 -1.69 14.72
C GLY A 205 4.69 -1.48 15.66
N ILE A 206 3.72 -0.64 15.29
CA ILE A 206 2.46 -0.46 16.03
C ILE A 206 1.68 -1.78 16.10
N ILE A 207 1.56 -2.48 14.98
CA ILE A 207 0.89 -3.79 14.92
C ILE A 207 1.60 -4.80 15.82
N LEU A 208 2.93 -4.88 15.71
CA LEU A 208 3.73 -5.81 16.51
C LEU A 208 3.64 -5.52 18.01
N SER A 209 3.75 -4.24 18.41
CA SER A 209 3.63 -3.79 19.79
C SER A 209 2.27 -4.20 20.40
N GLY A 210 1.18 -3.95 19.67
CA GLY A 210 -0.15 -4.33 20.12
C GLY A 210 -0.34 -5.85 20.26
N LEU A 211 0.28 -6.66 19.40
CA LEU A 211 0.24 -8.12 19.51
C LEU A 211 1.04 -8.66 20.69
N LEU A 212 2.20 -8.06 20.98
CA LEU A 212 3.07 -8.49 22.08
C LEU A 212 2.46 -8.15 23.45
N ASN A 213 1.85 -6.97 23.59
CA ASN A 213 1.20 -6.56 24.84
C ASN A 213 0.06 -7.53 25.23
N LYS A 214 -0.71 -8.04 24.26
CA LYS A 214 -1.74 -9.07 24.51
C LYS A 214 -1.16 -10.34 25.13
N LYS A 215 0.01 -10.80 24.65
CA LYS A 215 0.66 -12.02 25.19
C LYS A 215 1.12 -11.79 26.63
N GLY A 216 1.58 -10.58 26.95
CA GLY A 216 1.97 -10.18 28.30
C GLY A 216 0.80 -10.14 29.28
N ASP A 217 -0.34 -9.56 28.88
CA ASP A 217 -1.55 -9.50 29.74
C ASP A 217 -2.16 -10.88 29.98
N THR A 218 -2.14 -11.73 28.96
CA THR A 218 -2.62 -13.12 29.08
C THR A 218 -1.74 -13.90 30.07
N ALA A 219 -0.41 -13.81 29.97
CA ALA A 219 0.51 -14.48 30.89
C ALA A 219 0.35 -14.00 32.34
N LYS A 220 0.21 -12.69 32.56
CA LYS A 220 -0.03 -12.12 33.90
C LYS A 220 -1.36 -12.59 34.50
N ASN A 221 -2.41 -12.69 33.71
CA ASN A 221 -3.71 -13.19 34.18
C ASN A 221 -3.64 -14.68 34.58
N TYR A 222 -2.86 -15.50 33.87
CA TYR A 222 -2.63 -16.90 34.25
C TYR A 222 -1.87 -17.02 35.58
N GLU A 223 -0.80 -16.24 35.77
CA GLU A 223 -0.04 -16.23 37.03
C GLU A 223 -0.93 -15.78 38.21
N LYS A 224 -1.68 -14.69 38.04
CA LYS A 224 -2.59 -14.17 39.06
C LYS A 224 -3.69 -15.18 39.46
N ASN A 225 -4.28 -15.87 38.49
CA ASN A 225 -5.30 -16.88 38.77
C ASN A 225 -4.69 -18.12 39.43
N SER A 226 -3.50 -18.56 39.01
CA SER A 226 -2.77 -19.67 39.65
C SER A 226 -2.43 -19.37 41.11
N GLU A 227 -2.00 -18.14 41.41
CA GLU A 227 -1.76 -17.69 42.80
C GLU A 227 -3.05 -17.61 43.62
N ALA A 228 -4.17 -17.21 43.02
CA ALA A 228 -5.46 -17.16 43.69
C ALA A 228 -5.95 -18.57 44.06
N THR A 229 -5.87 -19.52 43.13
CA THR A 229 -6.27 -20.92 43.37
C THR A 229 -5.41 -21.57 44.47
N ARG A 230 -4.09 -21.35 44.46
CA ARG A 230 -3.21 -21.86 45.53
C ARG A 230 -3.58 -21.31 46.92
N LYS A 231 -3.98 -20.04 47.00
CA LYS A 231 -4.39 -19.42 48.28
C LYS A 231 -5.74 -19.92 48.78
N GLU A 232 -6.65 -20.30 47.89
CA GLU A 232 -7.92 -20.93 48.28
C GLU A 232 -7.69 -22.35 48.80
N ASP A 233 -6.85 -23.16 48.14
CA ASP A 233 -6.49 -24.51 48.60
C ASP A 233 -5.80 -24.49 49.98
N ASP A 234 -4.93 -23.49 50.24
CA ASP A 234 -4.26 -23.31 51.54
C ASP A 234 -5.22 -22.86 52.67
N MET A 235 -6.39 -22.28 52.34
CA MET A 235 -7.40 -21.85 53.31
C MET A 235 -8.44 -22.93 53.62
N ASP A 236 -8.77 -23.79 52.66
CA ASP A 236 -9.76 -24.88 52.83
C ASP A 236 -9.13 -26.15 53.44
N GLY A 237 -7.80 -26.23 53.47
CA GLY A 237 -7.01 -27.30 54.10
C GLY A 237 -6.71 -27.13 55.59
N LYS A 238 -7.29 -26.15 56.28
CA LYS A 238 -7.16 -25.92 57.73
C LYS A 238 -8.46 -26.14 58.48
#